data_AF-A0A7X6VT36-F1
#
_entry.id   AF-A0A7X6VT36-F1
#
_cell.length_a   1.000
_cell.length_b   1.000
_cell.length_c   1.000
_cell.angle_alpha   90.00
_cell.angle_beta   90.00
_cell.angle_gamma   90.00
#
_symmetry.space_group_name_H-M   'P 1'
#
loop_
_entity.id
_entity.type
_entity.pdbx_description
1 polymer ?
#
loop_
_entity_poly.entity_id
_entity_poly.type
_entity_poly.pdbx_seq_one_letter_code
_entity_poly.pdbx_strand_id
1 'polypeptide(L)'
;VGGHGQETVGYAVKFARKGYDGLIQIGPLTCMPEIVAQSVLCQVREEENIPCMTLYFDEHSGIAGISTRLEAFIDMLGRKNTEKQALTV
;
A
#
# COMPACT_ATOMS: atom_id res chain seq x y z
N VAL A 1 4.73 -9.22 17.11
CA VAL A 1 4.22 -9.42 15.74
C VAL A 1 4.75 -10.77 15.24
N GLY A 2 3.88 -11.77 15.05
CA GLY A 2 4.29 -13.14 14.65
C GLY A 2 3.65 -13.61 13.35
N GLY A 3 4.17 -14.71 12.78
CA GLY A 3 3.59 -15.48 11.67
C GLY A 3 3.71 -14.81 10.30
N HIS A 4 2.67 -14.09 9.88
CA HIS A 4 2.58 -13.50 8.54
C HIS A 4 2.70 -11.97 8.49
N GLY A 5 2.58 -11.30 9.64
CA GLY A 5 2.75 -9.84 9.71
C GLY A 5 4.18 -9.37 9.44
N GLN A 6 5.18 -10.16 9.85
CA GLN A 6 6.60 -9.89 9.58
C GLN A 6 6.94 -10.01 8.09
N GLU A 7 6.35 -10.99 7.41
CA GLU A 7 6.57 -11.23 5.99
C GLU A 7 5.98 -10.10 5.15
N THR A 8 4.73 -9.70 5.43
CA THR A 8 4.06 -8.58 4.76
C THR A 8 4.87 -7.28 4.88
N VAL A 9 5.39 -6.99 6.07
CA VAL A 9 6.25 -5.82 6.31
C VAL A 9 7.59 -5.95 5.59
N GLY A 10 8.23 -7.11 5.68
CA GLY A 10 9.50 -7.36 5.00
C GLY A 10 9.39 -7.22 3.47
N TYR A 11 8.29 -7.69 2.89
CA TYR A 11 8.00 -7.49 1.47
C TYR A 11 7.72 -6.02 1.15
N ALA A 12 6.96 -5.31 1.97
CA ALA A 12 6.69 -3.89 1.78
C ALA A 12 7.99 -3.07 1.72
N VAL A 13 8.90 -3.26 2.70
CA VAL A 13 10.21 -2.61 2.72
C VAL A 13 11.06 -3.03 1.51
N LYS A 14 11.09 -4.33 1.17
CA LYS A 14 11.85 -4.84 0.03
C LYS A 14 11.39 -4.23 -1.29
N PHE A 15 10.08 -4.09 -1.50
CA PHE A 15 9.53 -3.48 -2.70
C PHE A 15 9.75 -1.97 -2.72
N ALA A 16 9.64 -1.29 -1.57
CA ALA A 16 9.99 0.13 -1.48
C ALA A 16 11.42 0.40 -1.95
N ARG A 17 12.38 -0.39 -1.46
CA ARG A 17 13.80 -0.27 -1.82
C ARG A 17 14.13 -0.69 -3.25
N LYS A 18 13.26 -1.49 -3.89
CA LYS A 18 13.40 -1.85 -5.30
C LYS A 18 12.90 -0.75 -6.25
N GLY A 19 12.40 0.37 -5.72
CA GLY A 19 11.93 1.50 -6.52
C GLY A 19 10.52 1.34 -7.06
N TYR A 20 9.66 0.58 -6.36
CA TYR A 20 8.24 0.51 -6.71
C TYR A 20 7.55 1.84 -6.36
N ASP A 21 6.54 2.20 -7.15
CA ASP A 21 5.85 3.49 -7.01
C ASP A 21 4.77 3.48 -5.93
N GLY A 22 4.26 2.31 -5.55
CA GLY A 22 3.26 2.16 -4.52
C GLY A 22 3.00 0.70 -4.16
N LEU A 23 2.33 0.50 -3.02
CA LEU A 23 1.99 -0.82 -2.48
C LEU A 23 0.50 -0.92 -2.19
N ILE A 24 -0.11 -2.05 -2.55
CA ILE A 24 -1.50 -2.35 -2.24
C ILE A 24 -1.56 -3.66 -1.44
N GLN A 25 -1.96 -3.57 -0.17
CA GLN A 25 -2.26 -4.73 0.65
C GLN A 25 -3.71 -5.15 0.41
N ILE A 26 -3.92 -6.44 0.12
CA ILE A 26 -5.23 -7.03 -0.10
C ILE A 26 -5.47 -8.06 1.00
N GLY A 27 -6.61 -7.97 1.71
CA GLY A 27 -6.92 -8.88 2.81
C GLY A 27 -8.41 -9.05 3.07
N PRO A 28 -8.88 -10.24 3.51
CA PRO A 28 -10.25 -10.41 3.98
C PRO A 28 -10.45 -9.63 5.30
N LEU A 29 -11.59 -8.96 5.44
CA LEU A 29 -11.92 -8.20 6.64
C LEU A 29 -12.16 -9.17 7.81
N THR A 30 -11.11 -9.63 8.52
CA THR A 30 -11.20 -10.31 9.84
C THR A 30 -9.89 -10.87 10.42
N CYS A 31 -8.73 -10.80 9.75
CA CYS A 31 -7.50 -11.32 10.35
C CYS A 31 -6.78 -10.21 11.15
N MET A 32 -6.83 -10.27 12.49
CA MET A 32 -6.08 -9.41 13.43
C MET A 32 -4.62 -9.03 13.01
N PRO A 33 -3.82 -9.87 12.33
CA PRO A 33 -2.53 -9.46 11.76
C PRO A 33 -2.57 -8.36 10.69
N GLU A 34 -3.69 -8.12 10.00
CA GLU A 34 -3.80 -7.09 8.94
C GLU A 34 -3.91 -5.67 9.50
N ILE A 35 -4.54 -5.49 10.67
CA ILE A 35 -4.56 -4.19 11.38
C ILE A 35 -3.16 -3.83 11.89
N VAL A 36 -2.40 -4.84 12.35
CA VAL A 36 -1.00 -4.67 12.76
C VAL A 36 -0.11 -4.42 11.53
N ALA A 37 -0.38 -5.08 10.40
CA ALA A 37 0.32 -4.77 9.16
C ALA A 37 0.02 -3.33 8.70
N GLN A 38 -1.21 -2.84 8.85
CA GLN A 38 -1.58 -1.46 8.50
C GLN A 38 -0.82 -0.42 9.35
N SER A 39 -0.68 -0.64 10.67
CA SER A 39 0.09 0.28 11.52
C SER A 39 1.58 0.29 11.17
N VAL A 40 2.14 -0.86 10.79
CA VAL A 40 3.53 -0.93 10.33
C VAL A 40 3.70 -0.39 8.91
N LEU A 41 2.72 -0.56 8.02
CA LEU A 41 2.74 0.04 6.69
C LEU A 41 2.72 1.57 6.73
N CYS A 42 2.10 2.17 7.75
CA CYS A 42 2.24 3.61 8.01
C CYS A 42 3.70 3.99 8.29
N GLN A 43 4.41 3.22 9.12
CA GLN A 43 5.84 3.45 9.38
C GLN A 43 6.69 3.24 8.12
N VAL A 44 6.45 2.15 7.36
CA VAL A 44 7.17 1.89 6.10
C VAL A 44 6.93 3.01 5.08
N ARG A 45 5.70 3.54 5.01
CA ARG A 45 5.40 4.70 4.17
C ARG A 45 6.20 5.93 4.57
N GLU A 46 6.35 6.20 5.86
CA GLU A 46 7.10 7.36 6.36
C GLU A 46 8.62 7.18 6.16
N GLU A 47 9.14 5.99 6.46
CA GLU A 47 10.57 5.69 6.41
C GLU A 47 11.10 5.49 4.97
N GLU A 48 10.35 4.77 4.13
CA GLU A 48 10.77 4.42 2.76
C GLU A 48 10.09 5.31 1.71
N ASN A 49 9.28 6.28 2.14
CA ASN A 49 8.61 7.28 1.30
C ASN A 49 7.78 6.70 0.13
N ILE A 50 7.22 5.50 0.34
CA ILE A 50 6.37 4.79 -0.63
C ILE A 50 4.89 4.89 -0.24
N PRO A 51 3.98 5.29 -1.15
CA PRO A 51 2.54 5.26 -0.89
C PRO A 51 2.02 3.82 -0.70
N CYS A 52 1.24 3.61 0.36
CA CYS A 52 0.61 2.32 0.67
C CYS A 52 -0.91 2.48 0.74
N MET A 53 -1.67 1.52 0.19
CA MET A 53 -3.13 1.40 0.29
C MET A 53 -3.48 -0.01 0.80
N THR A 54 -4.56 -0.14 1.56
CA THR A 54 -5.13 -1.43 1.96
C THR A 54 -6.54 -1.55 1.42
N LEU A 55 -6.84 -2.66 0.74
CA LEU A 55 -8.16 -2.99 0.23
C LEU A 55 -8.69 -4.23 0.96
N TYR A 56 -9.83 -4.04 1.62
CA TYR A 56 -10.55 -5.13 2.26
C TYR A 56 -11.61 -5.67 1.29
N PHE A 57 -11.62 -6.98 1.10
CA PHE A 57 -12.65 -7.67 0.32
C PHE A 57 -13.56 -8.41 1.29
N ASP A 58 -14.80 -7.94 1.38
CA ASP A 58 -15.91 -8.59 2.07
C ASP A 58 -17.06 -8.80 1.09
N GLU A 59 -17.96 -9.73 1.38
CA GLU A 59 -19.08 -10.13 0.51
C GLU A 59 -20.04 -8.96 0.22
N HIS A 60 -20.03 -7.92 1.07
CA HIS A 60 -20.76 -6.66 0.90
C HIS A 60 -19.94 -5.52 0.27
N SER A 61 -18.69 -5.77 -0.12
CA SER A 61 -17.82 -4.72 -0.68
C SER A 61 -18.27 -4.37 -2.09
N GLY A 62 -18.84 -3.17 -2.24
CA GLY A 62 -19.24 -2.65 -3.54
C GLY A 62 -18.05 -2.55 -4.48
N ILE A 63 -18.01 -3.41 -5.51
CA ILE A 63 -16.98 -3.46 -6.55
C ILE A 63 -16.71 -2.07 -7.16
N ALA A 64 -17.76 -1.26 -7.32
CA ALA A 64 -17.66 0.12 -7.79
C ALA A 64 -16.81 1.01 -6.86
N GLY A 65 -16.93 0.86 -5.55
CA GLY A 65 -16.13 1.62 -4.58
C GLY A 65 -14.64 1.24 -4.58
N ILE A 66 -14.32 -0.01 -4.95
CA ILE A 66 -12.93 -0.47 -5.09
C ILE A 66 -12.30 0.11 -6.36
N SER A 67 -13.02 0.09 -7.50
CA SER A 67 -12.51 0.65 -8.78
C SER A 67 -12.14 2.12 -8.63
N THR A 68 -13.02 2.95 -8.09
CA THR A 68 -12.75 4.39 -7.92
C THR A 68 -11.58 4.67 -6.98
N ARG A 69 -11.42 3.87 -5.91
CA ARG A 69 -10.29 4.01 -4.98
C ARG A 69 -8.97 3.61 -5.64
N LEU A 70 -8.99 2.55 -6.46
CA LEU A 70 -7.83 2.09 -7.19
C LEU A 70 -7.41 3.09 -8.28
N GLU A 71 -8.37 3.63 -9.04
CA GLU A 71 -8.13 4.71 -10.00
C GLU A 71 -7.51 5.93 -9.33
N ALA A 72 -8.12 6.41 -8.23
CA ALA A 72 -7.59 7.55 -7.48
C ALA A 72 -6.19 7.28 -6.90
N PHE A 73 -5.88 6.05 -6.51
CA PHE A 73 -4.54 5.68 -6.05
C PHE A 73 -3.52 5.75 -7.17
N ILE A 74 -3.82 5.18 -8.34
CA ILE A 74 -2.94 5.23 -9.51
C ILE A 74 -2.70 6.68 -9.94
N ASP A 75 -3.74 7.51 -9.96
CA ASP A 75 -3.61 8.94 -10.26
C ASP A 75 -2.67 9.66 -9.28
N MET A 76 -2.77 9.35 -7.99
CA MET A 76 -1.86 9.88 -6.96
C MET A 76 -0.41 9.43 -7.21
N LEU A 77 -0.19 8.17 -7.60
CA LEU A 77 1.15 7.65 -7.93
C LEU A 77 1.74 8.36 -9.15
N GLY A 78 0.94 8.53 -10.20
CA GLY A 78 1.35 9.22 -11.42
C GLY A 78 1.82 10.65 -11.16
N ARG A 79 1.10 11.41 -10.32
CA ARG A 79 1.50 12.77 -9.93
C ARG A 79 2.84 12.81 -9.22
N LYS A 80 3.07 11.88 -8.26
CA LYS A 80 4.35 11.79 -7.54
C LYS A 80 5.52 11.42 -8.45
N ASN A 81 5.28 10.60 -9.47
CA ASN A 81 6.31 10.26 -10.44
C ASN A 81 6.66 11.43 -11.36
N THR A 82 5.68 12.22 -11.77
CA THR A 82 5.93 13.46 -12.52
C THR A 82 6.74 14.46 -11.69
N GLU A 83 6.45 14.61 -10.39
CA GLU A 83 7.24 15.44 -9.47
C GLU A 83 8.67 14.93 -9.28
N LYS A 84 8.87 13.61 -9.13
CA LYS A 84 10.21 12.99 -9.05
C LYS A 84 11.01 13.15 -10.35
N GLN A 85 10.37 13.04 -11.51
CA GLN A 85 11.01 13.23 -12.80
C GLN A 85 11.38 14.71 -13.03
N ALA A 86 10.53 15.66 -12.63
CA ALA A 86 10.82 17.09 -12.74
C ALA A 86 12.00 17.56 -11.86
N LEU A 87 12.31 16.85 -10.78
CA LEU A 87 13.46 17.16 -9.90
C LEU A 87 14.79 16.56 -10.38
N THR A 88 14.76 15.68 -11.39
CA THR A 88 15.95 14.97 -11.93
C THR A 88 16.48 15.64 -13.22
N VAL A 89 15.82 16.69 -13.73
CA VAL A 89 16.21 17.42 -14.96
C VAL A 89 16.92 18.72 -14.64
#